data_AF-A0A453PYR2-F1
#
_entry.id   AF-A0A453PYR2-F1
#
_cell.length_a   1.000
_cell.length_b   1.000
_cell.length_c   1.000
_cell.angle_alpha   90.00
_cell.angle_beta   90.00
_cell.angle_gamma   90.00
#
_symmetry.space_group_name_H-M   'P 1'
#
loop_
_entity.id
_entity.type
_entity.pdbx_description
1 polymer ?
#
loop_
_entity_poly.entity_id
_entity_poly.type
_entity_poly.pdbx_seq_one_letter_code
_entity_poly.pdbx_strand_id
1 'polypeptide(L)'
;MRHRPIGIGVQGLADTFILLGMPFDSPEAQQLNKDIFETIYYHALKASAEIAAKEGPYETYDGCPVSKGILQPDMWNVVPSDRWDWPAIRGMISKVGLRNSLLVAPMPTASTSQILGNNECFEPYTSNIYSRRVLSGEFVVVNKHLLHDLTEMGIWSPVLKNNIIYDDGSVQKITEIPDDLKAIYKTVWEIKQKTVVDMAVDRGCYIDQSQSLNIHMDQANSGKLTSLHFHAWSKGLKTGMYYLRTRAAADAIKFTVDTSLLKDKKPANAEEEEDLQAKMAQVTCSLNNREDCLSCGS
;
A
#
# COMPACT_ATOMS: atom_id res chain seq x y z
N MET A 1 15.06 18.41 30.36
CA MET A 1 14.42 17.07 30.29
C MET A 1 12.92 17.14 30.70
N ARG A 2 12.17 18.16 30.25
CA ARG A 2 10.84 18.53 30.81
C ARG A 2 9.68 17.60 30.43
N HIS A 3 9.64 17.13 29.18
CA HIS A 3 8.47 16.43 28.62
C HIS A 3 8.74 14.96 28.31
N ARG A 4 10.01 14.60 28.06
CA ARG A 4 10.44 13.22 27.74
C ARG A 4 9.62 12.53 26.62
N PRO A 5 9.27 13.20 25.50
CA PRO A 5 8.56 12.55 24.41
C PRO A 5 9.45 11.50 23.74
N ILE A 6 8.85 10.42 23.27
CA ILE A 6 9.47 9.42 22.39
C ILE A 6 8.57 9.19 21.18
N GLY A 7 9.06 8.51 20.15
CA GLY A 7 8.27 8.17 18.97
C GLY A 7 8.50 6.71 18.58
N ILE A 8 7.58 5.84 18.98
CA ILE A 8 7.52 4.44 18.55
C ILE A 8 6.80 4.41 17.20
N GLY A 9 7.44 3.81 16.20
CA GLY A 9 6.87 3.58 14.88
C GLY A 9 6.81 2.10 14.53
N VAL A 10 6.45 1.82 13.28
CA VAL A 10 6.39 0.47 12.72
C VAL A 10 7.11 0.45 11.38
N GLN A 11 7.38 -0.75 10.88
CA GLN A 11 7.77 -1.02 9.49
C GLN A 11 7.31 -2.44 9.14
N GLY A 12 7.13 -2.72 7.85
CA GLY A 12 6.70 -4.03 7.38
C GLY A 12 5.22 -4.34 7.59
N LEU A 13 4.34 -3.31 7.61
CA LEU A 13 2.90 -3.55 7.69
C LEU A 13 2.39 -4.29 6.45
N ALA A 14 2.83 -3.88 5.25
CA ALA A 14 2.46 -4.57 4.01
C ALA A 14 3.02 -6.00 3.95
N ASP A 15 4.25 -6.24 4.42
CA ASP A 15 4.78 -7.60 4.56
C ASP A 15 3.88 -8.45 5.45
N THR A 16 3.43 -7.90 6.58
CA THR A 16 2.56 -8.61 7.52
C THR A 16 1.24 -9.02 6.87
N PHE A 17 0.61 -8.13 6.10
CA PHE A 17 -0.62 -8.46 5.39
C PHE A 17 -0.40 -9.54 4.33
N ILE A 18 0.68 -9.45 3.55
CA ILE A 18 1.02 -10.45 2.55
C ILE A 18 1.27 -11.82 3.19
N LEU A 19 2.06 -11.88 4.26
CA LEU A 19 2.36 -13.12 4.99
C LEU A 19 1.10 -13.78 5.60
N LEU A 20 0.05 -13.01 5.84
CA LEU A 20 -1.24 -13.50 6.32
C LEU A 20 -2.26 -13.76 5.20
N GLY A 21 -1.87 -13.59 3.93
CA GLY A 21 -2.76 -13.75 2.78
C GLY A 21 -3.86 -12.68 2.71
N MET A 22 -3.62 -11.49 3.27
CA MET A 22 -4.60 -10.41 3.34
C MET A 22 -4.31 -9.34 2.28
N PRO A 23 -5.23 -9.06 1.35
CA PRO A 23 -5.17 -7.86 0.52
C PRO A 23 -5.12 -6.61 1.40
N PHE A 24 -4.28 -5.63 1.04
CA PHE A 24 -4.11 -4.41 1.85
C PHE A 24 -5.43 -3.67 2.08
N ASP A 25 -6.33 -3.69 1.11
CA ASP A 25 -7.65 -3.06 1.15
C ASP A 25 -8.78 -3.96 1.68
N SER A 26 -8.48 -5.14 2.21
CA SER A 26 -9.49 -6.05 2.76
C SER A 26 -10.02 -5.60 4.14
N PRO A 27 -11.24 -6.00 4.54
CA PRO A 27 -11.75 -5.76 5.88
C PRO A 27 -10.85 -6.33 6.99
N GLU A 28 -10.26 -7.50 6.75
CA GLU A 28 -9.37 -8.18 7.71
C GLU A 28 -8.08 -7.38 7.93
N ALA A 29 -7.47 -6.85 6.87
CA ALA A 29 -6.29 -5.99 6.98
C ALA A 29 -6.61 -4.66 7.70
N GLN A 30 -7.79 -4.09 7.46
CA GLN A 30 -8.26 -2.89 8.17
C GLN A 30 -8.47 -3.13 9.66
N GLN A 31 -9.03 -4.28 10.03
CA GLN A 31 -9.19 -4.66 11.44
C GLN A 31 -7.84 -4.94 12.10
N LEU A 32 -6.97 -5.71 11.44
CA LEU A 32 -5.63 -6.00 11.97
C LEU A 32 -4.79 -4.73 12.15
N ASN A 33 -4.95 -3.75 11.24
CA ASN A 33 -4.35 -2.43 11.41
C ASN A 33 -4.78 -1.77 12.74
N LYS A 34 -6.08 -1.76 13.07
CA LYS A 34 -6.55 -1.24 14.37
C LYS A 34 -5.91 -1.98 15.53
N ASP A 35 -5.95 -3.31 15.47
CA ASP A 35 -5.47 -4.18 16.54
C ASP A 35 -3.98 -4.00 16.82
N ILE A 36 -3.15 -3.85 15.77
CA ILE A 36 -1.71 -3.60 15.88
C ILE A 36 -1.47 -2.29 16.63
N PHE A 37 -2.10 -1.19 16.20
CA PHE A 37 -1.84 0.12 16.79
C PHE A 37 -2.46 0.28 18.17
N GLU A 38 -3.61 -0.34 18.43
CA GLU A 38 -4.20 -0.46 19.76
C GLU A 38 -3.22 -1.15 20.72
N THR A 39 -2.65 -2.28 20.29
CA THR A 39 -1.65 -3.06 21.04
C THR A 39 -0.39 -2.25 21.33
N ILE A 40 0.17 -1.58 20.31
CA ILE A 40 1.37 -0.74 20.47
C ILE A 40 1.11 0.35 21.51
N TYR A 41 -0.02 1.06 21.41
CA TYR A 41 -0.31 2.16 22.31
C TYR A 41 -0.56 1.68 23.75
N TYR A 42 -1.34 0.61 23.93
CA TYR A 42 -1.59 0.01 25.24
C TYR A 42 -0.28 -0.38 25.94
N HIS A 43 0.61 -1.09 25.24
CA HIS A 43 1.87 -1.53 25.82
C HIS A 43 2.89 -0.39 26.00
N ALA A 44 2.88 0.63 25.14
CA ALA A 44 3.69 1.83 25.34
C ALA A 44 3.27 2.60 26.60
N LEU A 45 1.96 2.75 26.83
CA LEU A 45 1.41 3.34 28.05
C LEU A 45 1.83 2.52 29.28
N LYS A 46 1.67 1.19 29.21
CA LYS A 46 2.05 0.28 30.29
C LYS A 46 3.53 0.42 30.65
N ALA A 47 4.42 0.32 29.67
CA ALA A 47 5.85 0.47 29.90
C ALA A 47 6.21 1.85 30.48
N SER A 48 5.59 2.92 29.97
CA SER A 48 5.83 4.27 30.48
C SER A 48 5.31 4.45 31.92
N ALA A 49 4.19 3.83 32.29
CA ALA A 49 3.69 3.79 33.67
C ALA A 49 4.58 2.97 34.60
N GLU A 50 5.09 1.82 34.15
CA GLU A 50 6.03 0.99 34.92
C GLU A 50 7.34 1.73 35.23
N ILE A 51 7.83 2.55 34.30
CA ILE A 51 9.00 3.41 34.56
C ILE A 51 8.63 4.56 35.49
N ALA A 52 7.44 5.17 35.33
CA ALA A 52 6.98 6.23 36.23
C ALA A 52 6.83 5.75 37.68
N ALA A 53 6.40 4.50 37.90
CA ALA A 53 6.34 3.89 39.23
C ALA A 53 7.70 3.81 39.93
N LYS A 54 8.80 3.75 39.17
CA LYS A 54 10.18 3.65 39.69
C LYS A 54 10.87 5.01 39.77
N GLU A 55 10.66 5.87 38.78
CA GLU A 55 11.43 7.10 38.58
C GLU A 55 10.60 8.39 38.71
N GLY A 56 9.31 8.27 39.01
CA GLY A 56 8.33 9.35 38.96
C GLY A 56 7.91 9.72 37.52
N PRO A 57 6.77 10.42 37.37
CA PRO A 57 6.31 10.91 36.08
C PRO A 57 7.25 11.96 35.48
N TYR A 58 7.04 12.33 34.21
CA TYR A 58 7.77 13.47 33.63
C TYR A 58 7.34 14.80 34.27
N GLU A 59 8.22 15.81 34.25
CA GLU A 59 8.11 17.08 35.00
C GLU A 59 6.80 17.86 34.76
N THR A 60 6.17 17.66 33.61
CA THR A 60 4.97 18.41 33.16
C THR A 60 3.75 17.50 32.99
N TYR A 61 3.71 16.40 33.74
CA TYR A 61 2.60 15.46 33.73
C TYR A 61 1.32 16.09 34.30
N ASP A 62 1.42 16.79 35.42
CA ASP A 62 0.26 17.35 36.10
C ASP A 62 -0.46 18.39 35.23
N GLY A 63 -1.77 18.19 35.06
CA GLY A 63 -2.64 19.06 34.27
C GLY A 63 -2.79 18.65 32.80
N CYS A 64 -1.97 17.72 32.31
CA CYS A 64 -2.11 17.17 30.96
C CYS A 64 -3.40 16.32 30.83
N PRO A 65 -3.86 16.01 29.61
CA PRO A 65 -5.06 15.18 29.43
C PRO A 65 -4.97 13.81 30.11
N VAL A 66 -3.80 13.15 30.04
CA VAL A 66 -3.60 11.83 30.63
C VAL A 66 -3.69 11.87 32.15
N SER A 67 -3.22 12.94 32.80
CA SER A 67 -3.38 13.13 34.25
C SER A 67 -4.84 13.31 34.67
N LYS A 68 -5.73 13.61 33.72
CA LYS A 68 -7.19 13.70 33.89
C LYS A 68 -7.91 12.43 33.44
N GLY A 69 -7.16 11.37 33.13
CA GLY A 69 -7.70 10.09 32.65
C GLY A 69 -8.14 10.09 31.18
N ILE A 70 -7.75 11.10 30.39
CA ILE A 70 -8.08 11.21 28.96
C ILE A 70 -6.90 10.67 28.14
N LEU A 71 -7.11 9.55 27.46
CA LEU A 71 -6.16 8.90 26.57
C LEU A 71 -6.43 9.27 25.10
N GLN A 72 -5.53 8.87 24.21
CA GLN A 72 -5.64 9.20 22.78
C GLN A 72 -6.98 8.77 22.15
N PRO A 73 -7.53 7.55 22.38
CA PRO A 73 -8.82 7.16 21.81
C PRO A 73 -9.98 8.05 22.28
N ASP A 74 -9.94 8.52 23.54
CA ASP A 74 -10.98 9.39 24.10
C ASP A 74 -11.03 10.74 23.37
N MET A 75 -9.87 11.27 22.97
CA MET A 75 -9.79 12.52 22.20
C MET A 75 -10.39 12.41 20.79
N TRP A 76 -10.57 11.18 20.30
CA TRP A 76 -11.22 10.86 19.02
C TRP A 76 -12.66 10.38 19.19
N ASN A 77 -13.17 10.34 20.43
CA ASN A 77 -14.45 9.72 20.79
C ASN A 77 -14.55 8.24 20.34
N VAL A 78 -13.44 7.52 20.40
CA VAL A 78 -13.37 6.09 20.08
C VAL A 78 -13.35 5.27 21.36
N VAL A 79 -14.24 4.29 21.43
CA VAL A 79 -14.22 3.25 22.45
C VAL A 79 -13.24 2.16 21.97
N PRO A 80 -12.15 1.90 22.70
CA PRO A 80 -11.23 0.81 22.35
C PRO A 80 -11.89 -0.57 22.38
N SER A 81 -11.23 -1.57 21.81
CA SER A 81 -11.74 -2.95 21.85
C SER A 81 -11.58 -3.59 23.23
N ASP A 82 -12.16 -4.78 23.41
CA ASP A 82 -11.99 -5.61 24.60
C ASP A 82 -10.70 -6.46 24.58
N ARG A 83 -9.84 -6.26 23.57
CA ARG A 83 -8.55 -6.97 23.42
C ARG A 83 -7.61 -6.73 24.61
N TRP A 84 -7.67 -5.55 25.20
CA TRP A 84 -6.79 -5.13 26.30
C TRP A 84 -7.61 -4.54 27.46
N ASP A 85 -7.08 -4.68 28.69
CA ASP A 85 -7.73 -4.20 29.91
C ASP A 85 -7.50 -2.69 30.10
N TRP A 86 -8.26 -1.90 29.34
CA TRP A 86 -8.25 -0.43 29.41
C TRP A 86 -8.57 0.14 30.81
N PRO A 87 -9.52 -0.43 31.58
CA PRO A 87 -9.71 -0.04 32.98
C PRO A 87 -8.47 -0.25 33.85
N ALA A 88 -7.79 -1.39 33.73
CA ALA A 88 -6.58 -1.66 34.52
C ALA A 88 -5.45 -0.68 34.20
N ILE A 89 -5.17 -0.41 32.92
CA ILE A 89 -4.12 0.56 32.57
C ILE A 89 -4.46 1.97 33.02
N ARG A 90 -5.72 2.41 32.92
CA ARG A 90 -6.16 3.72 33.46
C ARG A 90 -5.96 3.79 34.97
N GLY A 91 -6.32 2.73 35.69
CA GLY A 91 -6.12 2.64 37.15
C GLY A 91 -4.65 2.60 37.56
N MET A 92 -3.76 2.07 36.72
CA MET A 92 -2.33 2.14 36.92
C MET A 92 -1.82 3.57 36.71
N ILE A 93 -2.15 4.17 35.57
CA ILE A 93 -1.73 5.54 35.20
C ILE A 93 -2.21 6.54 36.25
N SER A 94 -3.44 6.42 36.76
CA SER A 94 -3.95 7.33 37.79
C SER A 94 -3.17 7.27 39.10
N LYS A 95 -2.48 6.16 39.38
CA LYS A 95 -1.68 5.98 40.61
C LYS A 95 -0.25 6.46 40.46
N VAL A 96 0.38 6.22 39.31
CA VAL A 96 1.84 6.41 39.14
C VAL A 96 2.21 7.43 38.06
N GLY A 97 1.26 7.87 37.25
CA GLY A 97 1.49 8.72 36.09
C GLY A 97 2.20 8.01 34.94
N LEU A 98 2.80 8.80 34.04
CA LEU A 98 3.60 8.31 32.91
C LEU A 98 4.98 8.94 32.91
N ARG A 99 5.98 8.20 32.41
CA ARG A 99 7.36 8.71 32.27
C ARG A 99 7.56 9.56 31.02
N ASN A 100 6.70 9.42 30.02
CA ASN A 100 6.82 10.07 28.72
C ASN A 100 5.54 10.83 28.39
N SER A 101 5.67 12.04 27.85
CA SER A 101 4.50 12.84 27.45
C SER A 101 3.80 12.32 26.20
N LEU A 102 4.56 11.72 25.28
CA LEU A 102 4.13 11.21 23.98
C LEU A 102 4.92 9.94 23.66
N LEU A 103 4.29 8.99 22.97
CA LEU A 103 4.77 7.62 22.85
C LEU A 103 4.87 7.14 21.40
N VAL A 104 3.87 7.40 20.56
CA VAL A 104 3.71 6.73 19.27
C VAL A 104 3.72 7.75 18.14
N ALA A 105 4.62 7.57 17.18
CA ALA A 105 4.80 8.43 16.01
C ALA A 105 5.37 7.62 14.84
N PRO A 106 4.53 6.97 14.02
CA PRO A 106 5.00 6.20 12.87
C PRO A 106 5.70 7.11 11.85
N MET A 107 7.02 6.94 11.76
CA MET A 107 7.94 7.73 10.94
C MET A 107 8.32 7.00 9.64
N PRO A 108 8.84 7.71 8.62
CA PRO A 108 9.43 7.06 7.46
C PRO A 108 10.61 6.18 7.90
N THR A 109 10.63 4.93 7.43
CA THR A 109 11.64 3.94 7.81
C THR A 109 12.54 3.57 6.63
N ALA A 110 12.74 4.48 5.67
CA ALA A 110 13.43 4.22 4.41
C ALA A 110 14.75 3.43 4.56
N SER A 111 15.65 3.89 5.44
CA SER A 111 16.94 3.20 5.63
C SER A 111 16.82 1.93 6.50
N THR A 112 16.07 1.96 7.59
CA THR A 112 15.99 0.85 8.53
C THR A 112 15.18 -0.33 7.98
N SER A 113 14.13 -0.06 7.21
CA SER A 113 13.34 -1.10 6.54
C SER A 113 14.13 -1.80 5.46
N GLN A 114 14.96 -1.07 4.71
CA GLN A 114 15.90 -1.68 3.77
C GLN A 114 16.93 -2.57 4.46
N ILE A 115 17.45 -2.16 5.63
CA ILE A 115 18.39 -2.97 6.41
C ILE A 115 17.74 -4.27 6.89
N LEU A 116 16.49 -4.20 7.37
CA LEU A 116 15.75 -5.38 7.84
C LEU A 116 15.04 -6.15 6.72
N GLY A 117 15.07 -5.64 5.49
CA GLY A 117 14.40 -6.23 4.34
C GLY A 117 12.88 -6.17 4.38
N ASN A 118 12.28 -5.18 5.06
CA ASN A 118 10.84 -4.94 5.15
C ASN A 118 10.40 -3.82 4.22
N ASN A 119 9.11 -3.72 3.94
CA ASN A 119 8.50 -2.55 3.32
C ASN A 119 8.46 -1.37 4.30
N GLU A 120 8.42 -0.16 3.74
CA GLU A 120 8.44 1.07 4.52
C GLU A 120 7.19 1.24 5.39
N CYS A 121 7.42 1.50 6.67
CA CYS A 121 6.43 1.94 7.64
C CYS A 121 5.09 1.17 7.58
N PHE A 122 3.98 1.90 7.42
CA PHE A 122 2.63 1.40 7.21
C PHE A 122 2.18 1.50 5.74
N GLU A 123 3.10 1.68 4.80
CA GLU A 123 2.78 1.90 3.39
C GLU A 123 2.48 0.58 2.66
N PRO A 124 1.58 0.58 1.66
CA PRO A 124 1.50 -0.50 0.68
C PRO A 124 2.79 -0.59 -0.15
N TYR A 125 3.02 -1.72 -0.82
CA TYR A 125 4.11 -1.82 -1.79
C TYR A 125 3.90 -0.83 -2.93
N THR A 126 4.92 -0.01 -3.22
CA THR A 126 4.88 0.94 -4.34
C THR A 126 4.99 0.25 -5.70
N SER A 127 5.65 -0.91 -5.73
CA SER A 127 5.84 -1.76 -6.91
C SER A 127 6.23 -3.17 -6.45
N ASN A 128 5.81 -4.21 -7.19
CA ASN A 128 6.33 -5.58 -6.96
C ASN A 128 7.68 -5.82 -7.62
N ILE A 129 8.21 -4.84 -8.38
CA ILE A 129 9.55 -4.90 -8.92
C ILE A 129 10.21 -3.52 -8.89
N TYR A 130 11.41 -3.43 -8.34
CA TYR A 130 12.12 -2.17 -8.19
C TYR A 130 13.58 -2.31 -8.55
N SER A 131 14.15 -1.21 -9.00
CA SER A 131 15.55 -1.16 -9.39
C SER A 131 16.42 -0.69 -8.23
N ARG A 132 17.42 -1.48 -7.87
CA ARG A 132 18.39 -1.15 -6.82
C ARG A 132 19.74 -0.86 -7.44
N ARG A 133 20.21 0.38 -7.30
CA ARG A 133 21.56 0.78 -7.68
C ARG A 133 22.55 0.41 -6.57
N VAL A 134 23.60 -0.31 -6.94
CA VAL A 134 24.76 -0.63 -6.11
C VAL A 134 26.03 -0.23 -6.86
N LEU A 135 27.19 -0.26 -6.20
CA LEU A 135 28.47 0.13 -6.81
C LEU A 135 28.80 -0.67 -8.07
N SER A 136 28.33 -1.92 -8.17
CA SER A 136 28.56 -2.82 -9.30
C SER A 136 27.51 -2.71 -10.42
N GLY A 137 26.54 -1.80 -10.32
CA GLY A 137 25.51 -1.59 -11.34
C GLY A 137 24.09 -1.49 -10.80
N GLU A 138 23.12 -1.59 -11.69
CA GLU A 138 21.70 -1.48 -11.39
C GLU A 138 21.05 -2.87 -11.50
N PHE A 139 20.43 -3.33 -10.41
CA PHE A 139 19.84 -4.67 -10.30
C PHE A 139 18.35 -4.59 -10.09
N VAL A 140 17.61 -5.36 -10.88
CA VAL A 140 16.16 -5.51 -10.73
C VAL A 140 15.86 -6.48 -9.60
N VAL A 141 15.19 -6.00 -8.56
CA VAL A 141 14.76 -6.75 -7.37
C VAL A 141 13.25 -6.93 -7.41
N VAL A 142 12.81 -8.17 -7.28
CA VAL A 142 11.38 -8.54 -7.20
C VAL A 142 10.97 -8.54 -5.73
N ASN A 143 9.71 -8.19 -5.46
CA ASN A 143 9.10 -8.39 -4.15
C ASN A 143 9.33 -9.85 -3.72
N LYS A 144 10.05 -10.02 -2.61
CA LYS A 144 10.50 -11.34 -2.14
C LYS A 144 9.34 -12.29 -1.87
N HIS A 145 8.20 -11.77 -1.40
CA HIS A 145 7.01 -12.57 -1.10
C HIS A 145 6.35 -13.02 -2.40
N LEU A 146 6.18 -12.11 -3.37
CA LEU A 146 5.63 -12.47 -4.68
C LEU A 146 6.49 -13.51 -5.38
N LEU A 147 7.81 -13.32 -5.35
CA LEU A 147 8.75 -14.27 -5.95
C LEU A 147 8.61 -15.65 -5.31
N HIS A 148 8.49 -15.71 -3.98
CA HIS A 148 8.29 -16.94 -3.25
C HIS A 148 7.01 -17.64 -3.71
N ASP A 149 5.85 -16.97 -3.68
CA ASP A 149 4.56 -17.56 -4.03
C ASP A 149 4.52 -18.02 -5.49
N LEU A 150 5.01 -17.21 -6.43
CA LEU A 150 5.07 -17.58 -7.85
C LEU A 150 6.00 -18.78 -8.10
N THR A 151 7.05 -18.94 -7.29
CA THR A 151 7.98 -20.08 -7.37
C THR A 151 7.35 -21.34 -6.79
N GLU A 152 6.67 -21.24 -5.65
CA GLU A 152 5.94 -22.37 -5.04
C GLU A 152 4.81 -22.88 -5.94
N MET A 153 4.15 -21.97 -6.66
CA MET A 153 3.15 -22.32 -7.67
C MET A 153 3.75 -22.88 -8.97
N GLY A 154 5.06 -22.85 -9.14
CA GLY A 154 5.74 -23.32 -10.35
C GLY A 154 5.53 -22.46 -11.60
N ILE A 155 5.04 -21.22 -11.44
CA ILE A 155 4.76 -20.31 -12.56
C ILE A 155 5.86 -19.25 -12.77
N TRP A 156 6.80 -19.13 -11.82
CA TRP A 156 7.92 -18.20 -11.95
C TRP A 156 8.80 -18.52 -13.17
N SER A 157 8.98 -17.54 -14.05
CA SER A 157 9.82 -17.67 -15.24
C SER A 157 10.44 -16.31 -15.65
N PRO A 158 11.52 -16.30 -16.45
CA PRO A 158 12.04 -15.06 -17.03
C PRO A 158 11.00 -14.29 -17.85
N VAL A 159 10.10 -14.98 -18.54
CA VAL A 159 9.00 -14.37 -19.30
C VAL A 159 8.02 -13.68 -18.35
N LEU A 160 7.61 -14.36 -17.27
CA LEU A 160 6.73 -13.77 -16.26
C LEU A 160 7.37 -12.55 -15.58
N LYS A 161 8.67 -12.62 -15.26
CA LYS A 161 9.43 -11.47 -14.75
C LYS A 161 9.38 -10.29 -15.72
N ASN A 162 9.58 -10.53 -17.02
CA ASN A 162 9.53 -9.48 -18.04
C ASN A 162 8.12 -8.90 -18.19
N ASN A 163 7.06 -9.70 -18.06
CA ASN A 163 5.68 -9.21 -18.00
C ASN A 163 5.47 -8.24 -16.83
N ILE A 164 5.96 -8.60 -15.63
CA ILE A 164 5.85 -7.75 -14.44
C ILE A 164 6.63 -6.43 -14.64
N ILE A 165 7.81 -6.46 -15.28
CA ILE A 165 8.55 -5.24 -15.65
C ILE A 165 7.75 -4.40 -16.67
N TYR A 166 7.20 -5.06 -17.67
CA TYR A 166 6.39 -4.42 -18.72
C TYR A 166 5.14 -3.75 -18.16
N ASP A 167 4.59 -4.24 -17.04
CA ASP A 167 3.46 -3.63 -16.33
C ASP A 167 3.87 -2.80 -15.09
N ASP A 168 5.11 -2.31 -15.03
CA ASP A 168 5.63 -1.42 -13.97
C ASP A 168 5.47 -1.98 -12.55
N GLY A 169 5.65 -3.30 -12.43
CA GLY A 169 5.51 -4.03 -11.17
C GLY A 169 4.08 -4.37 -10.79
N SER A 170 3.09 -4.08 -11.64
CA SER A 170 1.75 -4.61 -11.49
C SER A 170 1.70 -6.08 -11.89
N VAL A 171 0.84 -6.85 -11.20
CA VAL A 171 0.51 -8.23 -11.55
C VAL A 171 -0.92 -8.37 -12.08
N GLN A 172 -1.70 -7.28 -12.14
CA GLN A 172 -3.14 -7.33 -12.33
C GLN A 172 -3.54 -7.83 -13.74
N LYS A 173 -2.73 -7.52 -14.76
CA LYS A 173 -2.99 -7.89 -16.16
C LYS A 173 -2.45 -9.26 -16.56
N ILE A 174 -1.70 -9.92 -15.67
CA ILE A 174 -1.03 -11.17 -15.98
C ILE A 174 -2.00 -12.33 -15.77
N THR A 175 -2.32 -13.06 -16.83
CA THR A 175 -3.37 -14.10 -16.79
C THR A 175 -2.95 -15.35 -16.04
N GLU A 176 -1.66 -15.66 -15.96
CA GLU A 176 -1.14 -16.81 -15.21
C GLU A 176 -1.27 -16.65 -13.69
N ILE A 177 -1.44 -15.42 -13.19
CA ILE A 177 -1.53 -15.14 -11.76
C ILE A 177 -3.01 -15.18 -11.35
N PRO A 178 -3.40 -16.04 -10.40
CA PRO A 178 -4.76 -16.11 -9.86
C PRO A 178 -5.24 -14.78 -9.22
N ASP A 179 -6.55 -14.57 -9.22
CA ASP A 179 -7.16 -13.31 -8.79
C ASP A 179 -7.02 -13.04 -7.28
N ASP A 180 -7.00 -14.10 -6.46
CA ASP A 180 -6.69 -14.02 -5.03
C ASP A 180 -5.26 -13.51 -4.79
N LEU A 181 -4.28 -14.04 -5.54
CA LEU A 181 -2.90 -13.58 -5.46
C LEU A 181 -2.75 -12.14 -5.99
N LYS A 182 -3.43 -11.80 -7.09
CA LYS A 182 -3.50 -10.42 -7.59
C LYS A 182 -4.06 -9.46 -6.55
N ALA A 183 -5.07 -9.86 -5.78
CA ALA A 183 -5.64 -9.01 -4.74
C ALA A 183 -4.61 -8.71 -3.64
N ILE A 184 -3.81 -9.70 -3.23
CA ILE A 184 -2.75 -9.56 -2.23
C ILE A 184 -1.64 -8.62 -2.72
N TYR A 185 -1.22 -8.77 -3.98
CA TYR A 185 -0.08 -8.04 -4.56
C TYR A 185 -0.47 -6.78 -5.32
N LYS A 186 -1.61 -6.17 -5.00
CA LYS A 186 -1.91 -4.80 -5.46
C LYS A 186 -0.82 -3.84 -5.01
N THR A 187 -0.36 -3.02 -5.94
CA THR A 187 0.52 -1.90 -5.65
C THR A 187 -0.29 -0.73 -5.10
N VAL A 188 0.40 0.24 -4.50
CA VAL A 188 -0.22 1.47 -3.95
C VAL A 188 -1.04 2.26 -4.99
N TRP A 189 -0.72 2.11 -6.27
CA TRP A 189 -1.39 2.78 -7.39
C TRP A 189 -2.75 2.14 -7.74
N GLU A 190 -2.94 0.89 -7.31
CA GLU A 190 -4.13 0.08 -7.56
C GLU A 190 -5.06 0.08 -6.33
N ILE A 191 -4.56 0.56 -5.19
CA ILE A 191 -5.31 0.71 -3.94
C ILE A 191 -5.97 2.09 -3.91
N LYS A 192 -7.26 2.13 -3.59
CA LYS A 192 -8.01 3.37 -3.40
C LYS A 192 -7.39 4.17 -2.25
N GLN A 193 -6.89 5.37 -2.54
CA GLN A 193 -6.27 6.22 -1.50
C GLN A 193 -7.21 6.61 -0.37
N LYS A 194 -8.53 6.65 -0.61
CA LYS A 194 -9.52 6.80 0.45
C LYS A 194 -9.38 5.70 1.52
N THR A 195 -9.18 4.43 1.11
CA THR A 195 -8.97 3.31 2.03
C THR A 195 -7.69 3.50 2.84
N VAL A 196 -6.61 3.96 2.22
CA VAL A 196 -5.34 4.26 2.92
C VAL A 196 -5.55 5.35 3.98
N VAL A 197 -6.33 6.39 3.66
CA VAL A 197 -6.72 7.45 4.60
C VAL A 197 -7.61 6.90 5.71
N ASP A 198 -8.60 6.07 5.40
CA ASP A 198 -9.49 5.46 6.40
C ASP A 198 -8.69 4.57 7.39
N MET A 199 -7.74 3.77 6.90
CA MET A 199 -6.82 3.00 7.74
C MET A 199 -5.91 3.90 8.59
N ALA A 200 -5.50 5.06 8.07
CA ALA A 200 -4.74 6.05 8.81
C ALA A 200 -5.57 6.68 9.95
N VAL A 201 -6.85 6.95 9.71
CA VAL A 201 -7.79 7.45 10.74
C VAL A 201 -7.96 6.41 11.84
N ASP A 202 -8.20 5.16 11.44
CA ASP A 202 -8.38 4.04 12.36
C ASP A 202 -7.20 3.87 13.33
N ARG A 203 -5.96 3.86 12.83
CA ARG A 203 -4.78 3.81 13.71
C ARG A 203 -4.49 5.13 14.42
N GLY A 204 -4.90 6.26 13.84
CA GLY A 204 -4.71 7.60 14.41
C GLY A 204 -5.34 7.78 15.80
N CYS A 205 -6.37 6.99 16.08
CA CYS A 205 -7.03 6.91 17.39
C CYS A 205 -6.10 6.35 18.50
N TYR A 206 -5.00 5.69 18.12
CA TYR A 206 -4.01 5.12 19.02
C TYR A 206 -2.61 5.75 18.84
N ILE A 207 -2.51 6.87 18.12
CA ILE A 207 -1.25 7.60 17.87
C ILE A 207 -1.34 8.98 18.52
N ASP A 208 -0.61 9.16 19.63
CA ASP A 208 -0.62 10.41 20.40
C ASP A 208 0.12 11.57 19.72
N GLN A 209 1.03 11.29 18.78
CA GLN A 209 1.63 12.29 17.89
C GLN A 209 0.92 12.32 16.54
N SER A 210 1.55 11.88 15.46
CA SER A 210 0.97 11.80 14.12
C SER A 210 1.69 10.70 13.33
N GLN A 211 1.39 10.58 12.04
CA GLN A 211 1.96 9.58 11.14
C GLN A 211 2.35 10.23 9.81
N SER A 212 3.47 9.81 9.22
CA SER A 212 3.98 10.32 7.95
C SER A 212 3.25 9.72 6.74
N LEU A 213 2.00 10.15 6.52
CA LEU A 213 1.10 9.57 5.51
C LEU A 213 1.40 10.07 4.09
N ASN A 214 2.05 9.26 3.25
CA ASN A 214 2.18 9.55 1.83
C ASN A 214 0.89 9.19 1.06
N ILE A 215 0.53 10.03 0.09
CA ILE A 215 -0.59 9.81 -0.82
C ILE A 215 -0.03 9.53 -2.21
N HIS A 216 -0.54 8.48 -2.85
CA HIS A 216 -0.14 8.08 -4.20
C HIS A 216 -1.32 8.24 -5.14
N MET A 217 -1.22 9.16 -6.09
CA MET A 217 -2.32 9.48 -6.99
C MET A 217 -1.86 9.42 -8.42
N ASP A 218 -2.40 8.47 -9.16
CA ASP A 218 -2.28 8.46 -10.61
C ASP A 218 -3.18 9.54 -11.24
N GLN A 219 -2.64 10.22 -12.26
CA GLN A 219 -3.27 11.35 -12.94
C GLN A 219 -3.90 12.32 -11.94
N ALA A 220 -3.05 12.89 -11.06
CA ALA A 220 -3.48 13.81 -10.03
C ALA A 220 -4.13 15.05 -10.63
N ASN A 221 -5.29 15.43 -10.09
CA ASN A 221 -5.98 16.66 -10.48
C ASN A 221 -6.55 17.34 -9.24
N SER A 222 -6.89 18.63 -9.38
CA SER A 222 -7.36 19.45 -8.27
C SER A 222 -8.60 18.86 -7.59
N GLY A 223 -9.52 18.25 -8.35
CA GLY A 223 -10.73 17.64 -7.80
C GLY A 223 -10.45 16.44 -6.88
N LYS A 224 -9.64 15.49 -7.35
CA LYS A 224 -9.22 14.31 -6.57
C LYS A 224 -8.45 14.73 -5.31
N LEU A 225 -7.50 15.67 -5.43
CA LEU A 225 -6.70 16.14 -4.31
C LEU A 225 -7.56 16.89 -3.28
N THR A 226 -8.44 17.77 -3.73
CA THR A 226 -9.35 18.52 -2.85
C THR A 226 -10.24 17.55 -2.07
N SER A 227 -10.88 16.60 -2.78
CA SER A 227 -11.74 15.60 -2.16
C SER A 227 -11.01 14.79 -1.09
N LEU A 228 -9.79 14.32 -1.39
CA LEU A 228 -9.01 13.53 -0.44
C LEU A 228 -8.54 14.35 0.78
N HIS A 229 -8.11 15.61 0.58
CA HIS A 229 -7.74 16.50 1.68
C HIS A 229 -8.92 16.79 2.60
N PHE A 230 -10.09 17.11 2.05
CA PHE A 230 -11.31 17.32 2.85
C PHE A 230 -11.76 16.04 3.55
N HIS A 231 -11.61 14.88 2.92
CA HIS A 231 -11.88 13.59 3.57
C HIS A 231 -10.94 13.37 4.77
N ALA A 232 -9.62 13.53 4.60
CA ALA A 232 -8.65 13.40 5.68
C ALA A 232 -8.92 14.40 6.83
N TRP A 233 -9.18 15.67 6.50
CA TRP A 233 -9.47 16.72 7.47
C TRP A 233 -10.76 16.48 8.24
N SER A 234 -11.86 16.17 7.55
CA SER A 234 -13.16 15.91 8.17
C SER A 234 -13.17 14.69 9.09
N LYS A 235 -12.24 13.75 8.85
CA LYS A 235 -12.02 12.59 9.72
C LYS A 235 -11.06 12.84 10.89
N GLY A 236 -10.49 14.04 11.00
CA GLY A 236 -9.66 14.44 12.14
C GLY A 236 -8.18 14.08 12.03
N LEU A 237 -7.69 13.66 10.85
CA LEU A 237 -6.26 13.37 10.69
C LEU A 237 -5.39 14.59 11.02
N LYS A 238 -4.43 14.39 11.92
CA LYS A 238 -3.44 15.40 12.30
C LYS A 238 -2.48 15.73 11.15
N THR A 239 -2.08 14.73 10.37
CA THR A 239 -1.32 14.88 9.12
C THR A 239 -2.13 14.27 7.99
N GLY A 240 -2.79 15.12 7.19
CA GLY A 240 -3.61 14.67 6.06
C GLY A 240 -2.81 14.21 4.84
N MET A 241 -1.57 14.70 4.69
CA MET A 241 -0.64 14.29 3.62
C MET A 241 0.79 14.70 4.00
N TYR A 242 1.75 13.81 3.77
CA TYR A 242 3.18 14.07 3.87
C TYR A 242 3.76 14.42 2.49
N TYR A 243 3.96 13.42 1.62
CA TYR A 243 4.19 13.64 0.20
C TYR A 243 2.98 13.25 -0.64
N LEU A 244 2.77 14.01 -1.71
CA LEU A 244 2.02 13.55 -2.87
C LEU A 244 3.00 12.89 -3.84
N ARG A 245 2.77 11.63 -4.16
CA ARG A 245 3.49 10.88 -5.18
C ARG A 245 2.58 10.72 -6.41
N THR A 246 3.08 11.12 -7.57
CA THR A 246 2.39 10.99 -8.84
C THR A 246 3.22 10.16 -9.81
N ARG A 247 2.56 9.57 -10.81
CA ARG A 247 3.21 8.98 -11.99
C ARG A 247 2.93 9.86 -13.21
N ALA A 248 3.86 9.86 -14.16
CA ALA A 248 3.63 10.53 -15.43
C ALA A 248 2.52 9.79 -16.20
N ALA A 249 1.67 10.52 -16.92
CA ALA A 249 0.55 9.95 -17.66
C ALA A 249 0.97 9.15 -18.91
N ALA A 250 2.23 9.28 -19.34
CA ALA A 250 2.79 8.53 -20.45
C ALA A 250 3.81 7.53 -19.92
N ASP A 251 3.65 6.26 -20.30
CA ASP A 251 4.64 5.22 -20.03
C ASP A 251 5.93 5.60 -20.75
N ALA A 252 7.03 5.70 -19.99
CA ALA A 252 8.34 5.85 -20.62
C ALA A 252 8.58 4.63 -21.52
N ILE A 253 9.02 4.86 -22.76
CA ILE A 253 9.37 3.78 -23.69
C ILE A 253 10.41 2.88 -22.99
N LYS A 254 10.03 1.62 -22.72
CA LYS A 254 10.83 0.67 -21.95
C LYS A 254 11.87 0.02 -22.86
N PHE A 255 13.07 0.60 -22.91
CA PHE A 255 14.17 0.12 -23.76
C PHE A 255 14.80 -1.21 -23.28
N THR A 256 14.49 -1.65 -22.05
CA THR A 256 15.13 -2.83 -21.42
C THR A 256 14.33 -4.12 -21.53
N VAL A 257 13.10 -4.09 -22.05
CA VAL A 257 12.27 -5.28 -22.22
C VAL A 257 12.39 -5.73 -23.67
N ASP A 258 12.94 -6.92 -23.89
CA ASP A 258 12.89 -7.57 -25.20
C ASP A 258 11.43 -7.96 -25.51
N THR A 259 10.77 -7.10 -26.29
CA THR A 259 9.36 -7.27 -26.66
C THR A 259 9.13 -8.46 -27.59
N SER A 260 10.18 -9.08 -28.14
CA SER A 260 10.04 -10.29 -28.95
C SER A 260 9.51 -11.47 -28.11
N LEU A 261 9.95 -11.58 -26.85
CA LEU A 261 9.54 -12.61 -25.90
C LEU A 261 8.08 -12.45 -25.40
N LEU A 262 7.48 -11.28 -25.60
CA LEU A 262 6.09 -11.00 -25.21
C LEU A 262 5.07 -11.38 -26.29
N LYS A 263 5.52 -11.58 -27.55
CA LYS A 263 4.65 -11.82 -28.71
C LYS A 263 4.21 -13.27 -28.88
N ASP A 264 4.80 -14.21 -28.14
CA ASP A 264 4.56 -15.65 -28.29
C ASP A 264 3.25 -16.17 -27.65
N LYS A 265 2.30 -15.28 -27.35
CA LYS A 265 0.98 -15.62 -26.76
C LYS A 265 -0.23 -15.37 -27.65
N LYS A 266 -0.05 -15.13 -28.95
CA LYS A 266 -1.16 -15.36 -29.89
C LYS A 266 -1.14 -16.84 -30.30
N PRO A 267 -2.25 -17.57 -30.27
CA PRO A 267 -2.32 -18.82 -31.02
C PRO A 267 -2.11 -18.44 -32.49
N ALA A 268 -0.97 -18.86 -33.04
CA ALA A 268 -0.76 -18.89 -34.47
C ALA A 268 -1.84 -19.81 -35.05
N ASN A 269 -2.93 -19.21 -35.57
CA ASN A 269 -3.85 -19.75 -36.57
C ASN A 269 -5.19 -19.00 -36.69
N ALA A 270 -5.44 -17.89 -35.99
CA ALA A 270 -6.71 -17.15 -36.17
C ALA A 270 -6.69 -16.05 -37.25
N GLU A 271 -5.53 -15.43 -37.53
CA GLU A 271 -5.45 -14.29 -38.46
C GLU A 271 -5.26 -14.71 -39.93
N GLU A 272 -4.81 -15.94 -40.21
CA GLU A 272 -4.64 -16.43 -41.59
C GLU A 272 -5.93 -17.03 -42.19
N GLU A 273 -6.86 -17.53 -41.38
CA GLU A 273 -8.15 -18.06 -41.87
C GLU A 273 -9.15 -16.96 -42.26
N GLU A 274 -9.17 -15.83 -41.54
CA GLU A 274 -10.04 -14.69 -41.86
C GLU A 274 -9.64 -13.99 -43.17
N ASP A 275 -8.33 -13.85 -43.44
CA ASP A 275 -7.82 -13.19 -44.64
C ASP A 275 -7.98 -14.08 -45.90
N LEU A 276 -7.93 -15.42 -45.76
CA LEU A 276 -8.26 -16.34 -46.86
C LEU A 276 -9.76 -16.38 -47.16
N GLN A 277 -10.63 -16.39 -46.14
CA GLN A 277 -12.09 -16.36 -46.35
C GLN A 277 -12.55 -15.04 -46.96
N ALA A 278 -11.99 -13.90 -46.52
CA ALA A 278 -12.28 -12.59 -47.11
C ALA A 278 -11.84 -12.50 -48.58
N LYS A 279 -10.65 -13.03 -48.91
CA LYS A 279 -10.14 -13.08 -50.30
C LYS A 279 -10.94 -14.05 -51.18
N MET A 280 -11.36 -15.21 -50.66
CA MET A 280 -12.22 -16.15 -51.40
C MET A 280 -13.64 -15.58 -51.62
N ALA A 281 -14.19 -14.83 -50.67
CA ALA A 281 -15.47 -14.15 -50.83
C ALA A 281 -15.41 -13.04 -51.90
N GLN A 282 -14.31 -12.27 -51.96
CA GLN A 282 -14.08 -11.26 -53.01
C GLN A 282 -13.91 -11.87 -54.41
N VAL A 283 -13.24 -13.03 -54.52
CA VAL A 283 -13.07 -13.74 -55.80
C VAL A 283 -14.38 -14.39 -56.27
N THR A 284 -15.23 -14.85 -55.36
CA THR A 284 -16.51 -15.46 -55.72
C THR A 284 -17.56 -14.41 -56.12
N CYS A 285 -17.53 -13.21 -55.50
CA CYS A 285 -18.39 -12.09 -55.90
C CYS A 285 -18.05 -11.53 -57.29
N SER A 286 -16.79 -11.58 -57.72
CA SER A 286 -16.37 -11.05 -59.03
C SER A 286 -16.68 -11.99 -60.21
N LEU A 287 -16.90 -13.29 -59.95
CA LEU A 287 -17.22 -14.28 -60.98
C LEU A 287 -18.72 -14.36 -61.31
N ASN A 288 -19.59 -13.99 -60.36
CA ASN A 288 -21.05 -14.10 -60.51
C ASN A 288 -21.76 -12.82 -60.98
N ASN A 289 -21.08 -11.68 -61.06
CA ASN A 289 -21.68 -10.40 -61.44
C ASN A 289 -20.91 -9.70 -62.56
N ARG A 290 -20.88 -10.33 -63.74
CA ARG A 290 -20.12 -9.86 -64.90
C ARG A 290 -20.75 -8.67 -65.65
N GLU A 291 -21.88 -8.11 -65.19
CA GLU A 291 -22.57 -7.02 -65.89
C GLU A 291 -22.77 -5.69 -65.12
N ASP A 292 -22.40 -5.55 -63.86
CA ASP A 292 -22.65 -4.28 -63.12
C ASP A 292 -21.36 -3.56 -62.67
N CYS A 293 -20.48 -3.22 -63.63
CA CYS A 293 -19.38 -2.28 -63.37
C CYS A 293 -19.38 -1.14 -64.39
N LEU A 294 -20.34 -0.23 -64.23
CA LEU A 294 -20.30 1.12 -64.76
C LEU A 294 -20.44 2.09 -63.60
N SER A 295 -19.31 2.65 -63.14
CA SER A 295 -19.13 4.09 -62.90
C SER A 295 -17.84 4.36 -62.12
N CYS A 296 -16.77 4.69 -62.86
CA CYS A 296 -15.70 5.54 -62.34
C CYS A 296 -16.19 7.00 -62.38
N GLY A 297 -15.90 7.79 -61.35
CA GLY A 297 -15.81 9.24 -61.48
C GLY A 297 -16.22 10.06 -60.25
N SER A 298 -15.26 10.32 -59.36
CA SER A 298 -14.85 11.63 -58.79
C SER A 298 -13.90 11.41 -57.61
#